data_AF-A0A2V8H161-F1
#
_entry.id   AF-A0A2V8H161-F1
#
_cell.length_a   1.000
_cell.length_b   1.000
_cell.length_c   1.000
_cell.angle_alpha   90.00
_cell.angle_beta   90.00
_cell.angle_gamma   90.00
#
_symmetry.space_group_name_H-M   'P 1'
#
loop_
_entity.id
_entity.type
_entity.pdbx_description
1 polymer ?
#
loop_
_entity_poly.entity_id
_entity_poly.type
_entity_poly.pdbx_seq_one_letter_code
_entity_poly.pdbx_strand_id
1 'polypeptide(L)'
;MRLLEEVNYMNLEEIRGFCSERGIPYRIVAEYPKGKVKATKDSDRKPIVLARVRRYLTTGRVGQPTCIPTEIVRDENPPARLGPRDRLYYRWYAREFEGVMQLLRDLTAGRFRDGAVARVLAMEFWTRGEAPTFEEFARSWTKAKSQEHRLLTPEYAYLTDLRHQRADGDWKALRKAKAKSALETLARIAPVRAAERQLSR
;
A
#
# COMPACT_ATOMS: atom_id res chain seq x y z
N MET A 1 19.65 -16.97 -3.18
CA MET A 1 18.89 -15.76 -2.76
C MET A 1 18.55 -14.77 -3.88
N ARG A 2 18.90 -15.04 -5.16
CA ARG A 2 18.70 -14.12 -6.30
C ARG A 2 17.24 -13.70 -6.58
N LEU A 3 16.28 -14.62 -6.44
CA LEU A 3 14.86 -14.35 -6.71
C LEU A 3 14.28 -13.22 -5.83
N LEU A 4 14.57 -13.24 -4.52
CA LEU A 4 14.00 -12.28 -3.56
C LEU A 4 14.48 -10.84 -3.79
N GLU A 5 15.64 -10.68 -4.43
CA GLU A 5 16.16 -9.39 -4.87
C GLU A 5 15.56 -8.98 -6.22
N GLU A 6 15.46 -9.91 -7.17
CA GLU A 6 14.93 -9.63 -8.51
C GLU A 6 13.44 -9.27 -8.50
N VAL A 7 12.64 -9.79 -7.56
CA VAL A 7 11.23 -9.36 -7.39
C VAL A 7 11.09 -7.87 -7.05
N ASN A 8 12.13 -7.22 -6.54
CA ASN A 8 12.12 -5.76 -6.31
C ASN A 8 12.07 -4.97 -7.63
N TYR A 9 12.44 -5.58 -8.75
CA TYR A 9 12.44 -4.93 -10.07
C TYR A 9 11.11 -5.09 -10.80
N MET A 10 10.23 -5.97 -10.32
CA MET A 10 8.88 -6.12 -10.88
C MET A 10 8.05 -4.85 -10.66
N ASN A 11 7.18 -4.51 -11.61
CA ASN A 11 6.22 -3.42 -11.45
C ASN A 11 4.95 -3.94 -10.77
N LEU A 12 4.03 -3.04 -10.44
CA LEU A 12 2.79 -3.42 -9.75
C LEU A 12 1.92 -4.36 -10.59
N GLU A 13 1.89 -4.23 -11.92
CA GLU A 13 1.07 -5.09 -12.77
C GLU A 13 1.59 -6.53 -12.81
N GLU A 14 2.90 -6.71 -13.01
CA GLU A 14 3.57 -8.00 -12.98
C GLU A 14 3.40 -8.70 -11.61
N ILE A 15 3.53 -7.93 -10.52
CA ILE A 15 3.30 -8.45 -9.16
C ILE A 15 1.83 -8.88 -9.00
N ARG A 16 0.88 -8.06 -9.47
CA ARG A 16 -0.56 -8.37 -9.40
C ARG A 16 -0.93 -9.60 -10.21
N GLY A 17 -0.32 -9.82 -11.37
CA GLY A 17 -0.49 -11.03 -12.16
C GLY A 17 -0.12 -12.27 -11.34
N PHE A 18 1.10 -12.29 -10.80
CA PHE A 18 1.56 -13.37 -9.93
C PHE A 18 0.66 -13.59 -8.71
N CYS A 19 0.23 -12.50 -8.05
CA CYS A 19 -0.63 -12.56 -6.89
C CYS A 19 -2.02 -13.13 -7.23
N SER A 20 -2.62 -12.74 -8.36
CA SER A 20 -3.96 -13.15 -8.76
C SER A 20 -4.03 -14.66 -9.01
N GLU A 21 -3.04 -15.23 -9.71
CA GLU A 21 -2.95 -16.67 -9.99
C GLU A 21 -2.83 -17.53 -8.73
N ARG A 22 -2.34 -16.96 -7.62
CA ARG A 22 -2.01 -17.69 -6.38
C ARG A 22 -2.88 -17.27 -5.20
N GLY A 23 -3.93 -16.49 -5.44
CA GLY A 23 -4.83 -16.01 -4.40
C GLY A 23 -4.16 -15.10 -3.36
N ILE A 24 -2.99 -14.52 -3.67
CA ILE A 24 -2.29 -13.60 -2.76
C ILE A 24 -3.02 -12.26 -2.80
N PRO A 25 -3.51 -11.73 -1.66
CA PRO A 25 -4.26 -10.49 -1.67
C PRO A 25 -3.35 -9.28 -1.94
N TYR A 26 -3.80 -8.43 -2.86
CA TYR A 26 -3.15 -7.15 -3.18
C TYR A 26 -4.13 -5.96 -3.21
N ARG A 27 -5.44 -6.22 -3.06
CA ARG A 27 -6.47 -5.19 -2.90
C ARG A 27 -6.71 -4.93 -1.42
N ILE A 28 -6.90 -3.67 -1.07
CA ILE A 28 -7.34 -3.27 0.26
C ILE A 28 -8.82 -3.61 0.38
N VAL A 29 -9.21 -4.21 1.49
CA VAL A 29 -10.61 -4.48 1.82
C VAL A 29 -11.07 -3.52 2.92
N ALA A 30 -12.37 -3.27 2.97
CA ALA A 30 -13.01 -2.47 4.00
C ALA A 30 -14.11 -3.29 4.67
N GLU A 31 -14.18 -3.20 5.99
CA GLU A 31 -15.27 -3.71 6.80
C GLU A 31 -16.42 -2.72 6.83
N TYR A 32 -17.64 -3.27 6.81
CA TYR A 32 -18.89 -2.54 6.88
C TYR A 32 -19.76 -3.13 7.99
N PRO A 33 -20.78 -2.39 8.47
CA PRO A 33 -21.72 -2.89 9.46
C PRO A 33 -22.28 -4.27 9.10
N LYS A 34 -22.52 -5.10 10.13
CA LYS A 34 -22.95 -6.51 10.00
C LYS A 34 -21.88 -7.45 9.44
N GLY A 35 -20.59 -7.11 9.63
CA GLY A 35 -19.46 -7.99 9.28
C GLY A 35 -19.23 -8.15 7.77
N LYS A 36 -19.80 -7.26 6.95
CA LYS A 36 -19.61 -7.33 5.49
C LYS A 36 -18.23 -6.80 5.13
N VAL A 37 -17.41 -7.61 4.48
CA VAL A 37 -16.09 -7.20 3.96
C VAL A 37 -16.17 -7.06 2.46
N LYS A 38 -15.74 -5.92 1.91
CA LYS A 38 -15.71 -5.66 0.46
C LYS A 38 -14.34 -5.17 0.02
N ALA A 39 -13.91 -5.60 -1.17
CA ALA A 39 -12.74 -5.02 -1.82
C ALA A 39 -13.00 -3.55 -2.19
N THR A 40 -12.04 -2.70 -1.88
CA THR A 40 -12.04 -1.29 -2.28
C THR A 40 -11.46 -1.15 -3.69
N LYS A 41 -11.51 0.07 -4.25
CA LYS A 41 -10.81 0.40 -5.49
C LYS A 41 -9.29 0.50 -5.28
N ASP A 42 -8.84 0.64 -4.04
CA ASP A 42 -7.44 0.81 -3.71
C ASP A 42 -6.69 -0.52 -3.67
N SER A 43 -5.44 -0.46 -4.10
CA SER A 43 -4.51 -1.57 -4.01
C SER A 43 -3.42 -1.25 -3.01
N ASP A 44 -2.93 -2.28 -2.34
CA ASP A 44 -1.75 -2.16 -1.51
C ASP A 44 -0.55 -1.67 -2.30
N ARG A 45 0.29 -0.89 -1.61
CA ARG A 45 1.54 -0.38 -2.17
C ARG A 45 2.51 -1.53 -2.41
N LYS A 46 3.40 -1.35 -3.39
CA LYS A 46 4.40 -2.34 -3.79
C LYS A 46 5.15 -2.99 -2.61
N PRO A 47 5.62 -2.26 -1.57
CA PRO A 47 6.31 -2.89 -0.45
C PRO A 47 5.44 -3.89 0.33
N ILE A 48 4.16 -3.56 0.55
CA ILE A 48 3.22 -4.44 1.26
C ILE A 48 2.95 -5.70 0.44
N VAL A 49 2.68 -5.54 -0.86
CA VAL A 49 2.40 -6.68 -1.74
C VAL A 49 3.64 -7.58 -1.86
N LEU A 50 4.84 -7.01 -2.04
CA LEU A 50 6.07 -7.78 -2.08
C LEU A 50 6.36 -8.49 -0.76
N ALA A 51 6.09 -7.89 0.40
CA ALA A 51 6.20 -8.58 1.68
C ALA A 51 5.30 -9.83 1.73
N ARG A 52 4.07 -9.77 1.20
CA ARG A 52 3.20 -10.95 1.07
C ARG A 52 3.74 -11.97 0.09
N VAL A 53 4.26 -11.54 -1.07
CA VAL A 53 4.92 -12.46 -2.04
C VAL A 53 6.08 -13.18 -1.38
N ARG A 54 6.98 -12.47 -0.68
CA ARG A 54 8.13 -13.10 0.00
C ARG A 54 7.69 -14.08 1.08
N ARG A 55 6.68 -13.72 1.88
CA ARG A 55 6.09 -14.63 2.87
C ARG A 55 5.55 -15.89 2.21
N TYR A 56 4.80 -15.74 1.11
CA TYR A 56 4.29 -16.89 0.35
C TYR A 56 5.43 -17.76 -0.19
N LEU A 57 6.45 -17.17 -0.80
CA LEU A 57 7.60 -17.91 -1.34
C LEU A 57 8.39 -18.65 -0.25
N THR A 58 8.42 -18.12 0.98
CA THR A 58 9.18 -18.70 2.08
C THR A 58 8.38 -19.74 2.87
N THR A 59 7.06 -19.55 3.00
CA THR A 59 6.22 -20.34 3.92
C THR A 59 5.13 -21.16 3.23
N GLY A 60 4.90 -20.91 1.93
CA GLY A 60 3.76 -21.42 1.18
C GLY A 60 2.40 -20.85 1.60
N ARG A 61 2.34 -19.96 2.59
CA ARG A 61 1.07 -19.44 3.14
C ARG A 61 0.66 -18.14 2.46
N VAL A 62 -0.61 -18.08 2.06
CA VAL A 62 -1.27 -16.85 1.65
C VAL A 62 -1.55 -15.99 2.89
N GLY A 63 -1.11 -14.73 2.85
CA GLY A 63 -1.39 -13.75 3.92
C GLY A 63 -2.81 -13.19 3.83
N GLN A 64 -3.19 -12.38 4.81
CA GLN A 64 -4.47 -11.66 4.80
C GLN A 64 -4.39 -10.35 4.00
N PRO A 65 -5.51 -9.88 3.40
CA PRO A 65 -5.57 -8.55 2.80
C PRO A 65 -5.38 -7.47 3.87
N THR A 66 -4.95 -6.29 3.43
CA THR A 66 -5.02 -5.10 4.29
C THR A 66 -6.50 -4.78 4.49
N CYS A 67 -6.93 -4.71 5.75
CA CYS A 67 -8.32 -4.39 6.10
C CYS A 67 -8.41 -2.99 6.73
N ILE A 68 -9.36 -2.20 6.27
CA ILE A 68 -9.80 -0.97 6.93
C ILE A 68 -11.02 -1.31 7.78
N PRO A 69 -10.96 -1.13 9.11
CA PRO A 69 -12.02 -1.56 10.00
C PRO A 69 -13.24 -0.63 9.90
N THR A 70 -14.41 -1.14 10.28
CA THR A 70 -15.70 -0.47 10.06
C THR A 70 -15.82 0.89 10.75
N GLU A 71 -15.08 1.13 11.83
CA GLU A 71 -15.08 2.39 12.59
C GLU A 71 -14.47 3.54 11.77
N ILE A 72 -13.63 3.20 10.79
CA ILE A 72 -12.86 4.13 9.95
C ILE A 72 -13.53 4.38 8.60
N VAL A 73 -14.42 3.48 8.19
CA VAL A 73 -15.19 3.61 6.96
C VAL A 73 -16.39 4.51 7.23
N ARG A 74 -16.56 5.55 6.40
CA ARG A 74 -17.75 6.41 6.37
C ARG A 74 -18.29 6.44 4.95
N ASP A 75 -19.57 6.12 4.80
CA ASP A 75 -20.25 6.18 3.51
C ASP A 75 -20.79 7.59 3.23
N GLU A 76 -20.96 8.39 4.28
CA GLU A 76 -21.38 9.77 4.21
C GLU A 76 -20.26 10.67 3.67
N ASN A 77 -20.65 11.72 2.96
CA ASN A 77 -19.72 12.77 2.54
C ASN A 77 -19.21 13.56 3.77
N PRO A 78 -18.00 14.15 3.68
CA PRO A 78 -17.54 15.06 4.71
C PRO A 78 -18.50 16.26 4.86
N PRO A 79 -18.63 16.84 6.06
CA PRO A 79 -19.45 18.03 6.27
C PRO A 79 -18.94 19.22 5.44
N ALA A 80 -19.84 20.14 5.09
CA ALA A 80 -19.50 21.30 4.28
C ALA A 80 -18.46 22.23 4.92
N ARG A 81 -18.38 22.24 6.25
CA ARG A 81 -17.38 22.98 7.04
C ARG A 81 -16.61 22.01 7.90
N LEU A 82 -15.39 21.69 7.49
CA LEU A 82 -14.45 20.89 8.27
C LEU A 82 -13.59 21.78 9.16
N GLY A 83 -13.38 21.35 10.39
CA GLY A 83 -12.48 21.95 11.35
C GLY A 83 -11.28 21.07 11.68
N PRO A 84 -10.23 21.63 12.32
CA PRO A 84 -9.01 20.89 12.65
C PRO A 84 -9.23 19.66 13.55
N ARG A 85 -10.29 19.69 14.37
CA ARG A 85 -10.64 18.63 15.33
C ARG A 85 -11.55 17.56 14.74
N ASP A 86 -12.05 17.74 13.52
CA ASP A 86 -12.80 16.70 12.83
C ASP A 86 -11.88 15.55 12.46
N ARG A 87 -12.45 14.34 12.35
CA ARG A 87 -11.69 13.13 12.06
C ARG A 87 -11.55 12.91 10.55
N LEU A 88 -10.37 12.43 10.14
CA LEU A 88 -10.06 12.05 8.78
C LEU A 88 -10.36 10.55 8.58
N TYR A 89 -11.53 10.26 8.04
CA TYR A 89 -11.96 8.91 7.68
C TYR A 89 -11.43 8.46 6.32
N TYR A 90 -11.34 7.14 6.11
CA TYR A 90 -10.74 6.55 4.91
C TYR A 90 -11.34 7.07 3.60
N ARG A 91 -12.67 7.06 3.46
CA ARG A 91 -13.34 7.48 2.22
C ARG A 91 -13.31 8.99 1.99
N TRP A 92 -13.10 9.79 3.04
CA TRP A 92 -13.01 11.25 2.92
C TRP A 92 -11.68 11.70 2.31
N TYR A 93 -10.65 10.85 2.33
CA TYR A 93 -9.37 11.11 1.69
C TYR A 93 -9.41 10.81 0.18
N ALA A 94 -10.35 11.45 -0.52
CA ALA A 94 -10.50 11.37 -1.95
C ALA A 94 -10.28 12.75 -2.58
N ARG A 95 -9.76 12.78 -3.82
CA ARG A 95 -9.45 14.04 -4.52
C ARG A 95 -10.68 14.90 -4.81
N GLU A 96 -11.84 14.27 -4.94
CA GLU A 96 -13.13 14.93 -5.12
C GLU A 96 -13.56 15.79 -3.92
N PHE A 97 -13.04 15.50 -2.72
CA PHE A 97 -13.33 16.27 -1.52
C PHE A 97 -12.30 17.39 -1.33
N GLU A 98 -12.41 18.43 -2.15
CA GLU A 98 -11.47 19.56 -2.16
C GLU A 98 -11.31 20.23 -0.79
N GLY A 99 -12.39 20.32 -0.01
CA GLY A 99 -12.37 20.88 1.35
C GLY A 99 -11.45 20.11 2.31
N VAL A 100 -11.38 18.78 2.20
CA VAL A 100 -10.45 17.93 2.96
C VAL A 100 -9.02 18.27 2.57
N MET A 101 -8.74 18.35 1.26
CA MET A 101 -7.41 18.64 0.74
C MET A 101 -6.96 20.07 1.07
N GLN A 102 -7.89 21.03 1.07
CA GLN A 102 -7.62 22.42 1.43
C GLN A 102 -7.32 22.56 2.92
N LEU A 103 -8.13 21.97 3.80
CA LEU A 103 -7.86 22.00 5.24
C LEU A 103 -6.49 21.43 5.60
N LEU A 104 -6.08 20.33 4.95
CA LEU A 104 -4.74 19.76 5.15
C LEU A 104 -3.62 20.69 4.66
N ARG A 105 -3.84 21.45 3.57
CA ARG A 105 -2.91 22.50 3.14
C ARG A 105 -2.84 23.62 4.16
N ASP A 106 -3.98 24.11 4.64
CA ASP A 106 -4.03 25.22 5.59
C ASP A 106 -3.31 24.86 6.90
N LEU A 107 -3.59 23.67 7.45
CA LEU A 107 -2.96 23.15 8.66
C LEU A 107 -1.45 22.89 8.53
N THR A 108 -0.92 22.88 7.31
CA THR A 108 0.51 22.68 7.04
C THR A 108 1.18 23.90 6.41
N ALA A 109 0.52 25.07 6.45
CA ALA A 109 0.97 26.31 5.83
C ALA A 109 1.27 26.14 4.32
N GLY A 110 0.36 25.49 3.61
CA GLY A 110 0.42 25.25 2.16
C GLY A 110 1.38 24.14 1.73
N ARG A 111 2.10 23.49 2.67
CA ARG A 111 3.13 22.50 2.33
C ARG A 111 2.56 21.12 1.97
N PHE A 112 1.37 20.79 2.46
CA PHE A 112 0.77 19.47 2.24
C PHE A 112 0.66 19.11 0.76
N ARG A 113 1.02 17.85 0.45
CA ARG A 113 0.85 17.23 -0.87
C ARG A 113 0.27 15.83 -0.71
N ASP A 114 -0.80 15.53 -1.46
CA ASP A 114 -1.27 14.15 -1.66
C ASP A 114 -0.22 13.39 -2.48
N GLY A 115 0.59 12.60 -1.77
CA GLY A 115 1.68 11.83 -2.32
C GLY A 115 1.99 10.62 -1.46
N ALA A 116 3.10 9.94 -1.75
CA ALA A 116 3.46 8.69 -1.10
C ALA A 116 3.43 8.79 0.43
N VAL A 117 4.09 9.80 1.02
CA VAL A 117 4.13 10.03 2.49
C VAL A 117 2.72 10.10 3.08
N ALA A 118 1.84 10.90 2.50
CA ALA A 118 0.48 11.08 3.03
C ALA A 118 -0.32 9.78 2.97
N ARG A 119 -0.21 9.02 1.88
CA ARG A 119 -0.89 7.73 1.72
C ARG A 119 -0.32 6.64 2.61
N VAL A 120 0.99 6.64 2.86
CA VAL A 120 1.62 5.76 3.85
C VAL A 120 0.99 6.00 5.21
N LEU A 121 1.03 7.26 5.64
CA LEU A 121 0.62 7.68 6.97
C LEU A 121 -0.88 7.45 7.19
N ALA A 122 -1.71 7.79 6.21
CA ALA A 122 -3.15 7.59 6.30
C ALA A 122 -3.50 6.10 6.46
N MET A 123 -2.88 5.24 5.66
CA MET A 123 -3.07 3.79 5.79
C MET A 123 -2.56 3.25 7.13
N GLU A 124 -1.47 3.80 7.68
CA GLU A 124 -0.97 3.39 9.01
C GLU A 124 -1.96 3.71 10.13
N PHE A 125 -2.59 4.88 10.10
CA PHE A 125 -3.65 5.21 11.06
C PHE A 125 -4.86 4.28 10.88
N TRP A 126 -5.38 4.22 9.66
CA TRP A 126 -6.65 3.52 9.40
C TRP A 126 -6.56 2.01 9.65
N THR A 127 -5.44 1.37 9.31
CA THR A 127 -5.27 -0.08 9.54
C THR A 127 -5.08 -0.43 11.02
N ARG A 128 -4.82 0.56 11.89
CA ARG A 128 -4.85 0.40 13.36
C ARG A 128 -6.21 0.68 13.97
N GLY A 129 -7.22 1.04 13.16
CA GLY A 129 -8.52 1.45 13.68
C GLY A 129 -8.52 2.88 14.22
N GLU A 130 -7.60 3.73 13.77
CA GLU A 130 -7.51 5.12 14.18
C GLU A 130 -7.94 6.05 13.04
N ALA A 131 -8.94 6.90 13.30
CA ALA A 131 -9.29 8.03 12.45
C ALA A 131 -8.72 9.29 13.11
N PRO A 132 -7.53 9.76 12.70
CA PRO A 132 -6.88 10.90 13.33
C PRO A 132 -7.70 12.16 13.08
N THR A 133 -7.60 13.14 13.97
CA THR A 133 -8.07 14.48 13.63
C THR A 133 -7.25 15.07 12.47
N PHE A 134 -7.81 16.03 11.72
CA PHE A 134 -7.08 16.73 10.68
C PHE A 134 -5.79 17.37 11.20
N GLU A 135 -5.83 17.94 12.41
CA GLU A 135 -4.67 18.51 13.09
C GLU A 135 -3.59 17.45 13.44
N GLU A 136 -3.98 16.31 13.99
CA GLU A 136 -3.06 15.19 14.27
C GLU A 136 -2.43 14.64 13.00
N PHE A 137 -3.23 14.49 11.95
CA PHE A 137 -2.75 14.02 10.66
C PHE A 137 -1.77 15.03 10.05
N ALA A 138 -2.08 16.33 10.06
CA ALA A 138 -1.20 17.37 9.53
C ALA A 138 0.14 17.47 10.28
N ARG A 139 0.12 17.37 11.61
CA ARG A 139 1.35 17.30 12.43
C ARG A 139 2.18 16.06 12.13
N SER A 140 1.53 14.90 12.09
CA SER A 140 2.17 13.62 11.77
C SER A 140 2.75 13.61 10.36
N TRP A 141 2.03 14.18 9.39
CA TRP A 141 2.50 14.33 8.01
C TRP A 141 3.73 15.24 7.93
N THR A 142 3.72 16.38 8.63
CA THR A 142 4.87 17.30 8.66
C THR A 142 6.12 16.61 9.20
N LYS A 143 5.96 15.82 10.28
CA LYS A 143 7.04 15.00 10.83
C LYS A 143 7.49 13.88 9.89
N ALA A 144 6.57 13.18 9.24
CA ALA A 144 6.89 12.12 8.30
C ALA A 144 7.59 12.65 7.05
N LYS A 145 7.19 13.84 6.57
CA LYS A 145 7.77 14.47 5.38
C LYS A 145 9.23 14.86 5.58
N SER A 146 9.64 15.31 6.77
CA SER A 146 11.06 15.55 7.06
C SER A 146 11.90 14.26 7.10
N GLN A 147 11.25 13.11 7.21
CA GLN A 147 11.86 11.79 7.23
C GLN A 147 11.59 10.98 5.96
N GLU A 148 11.17 11.63 4.85
CA GLU A 148 10.77 10.96 3.62
C GLU A 148 11.85 10.05 3.03
N HIS A 149 13.12 10.35 3.27
CA HIS A 149 14.25 9.49 2.88
C HIS A 149 14.15 8.06 3.46
N ARG A 150 13.44 7.87 4.58
CA ARG A 150 13.18 6.55 5.19
C ARG A 150 12.16 5.72 4.42
N LEU A 151 11.35 6.35 3.55
CA LEU A 151 10.43 5.63 2.65
C LEU A 151 11.16 4.96 1.47
N LEU A 152 12.47 5.21 1.32
CA LEU A 152 13.32 4.51 0.35
C LEU A 152 13.60 3.09 0.82
N THR A 153 12.70 2.18 0.44
CA THR A 153 12.87 0.75 0.67
C THR A 153 13.42 0.05 -0.58
N PRO A 154 14.09 -1.11 -0.46
CA PRO A 154 14.61 -1.87 -1.60
C PRO A 154 13.56 -2.20 -2.68
N GLU A 155 12.28 -2.26 -2.31
CA GLU A 155 11.14 -2.48 -3.20
C GLU A 155 10.96 -1.34 -4.21
N TYR A 156 11.53 -0.18 -3.95
CA TYR A 156 11.74 0.88 -4.92
C TYR A 156 13.12 0.74 -5.57
N ALA A 157 13.31 -0.34 -6.34
CA ALA A 157 14.60 -0.70 -6.94
C ALA A 157 15.27 0.47 -7.67
N TYR A 158 14.51 1.29 -8.41
CA TYR A 158 15.05 2.49 -9.07
C TYR A 158 15.68 3.48 -8.09
N LEU A 159 14.93 3.88 -7.06
CA LEU A 159 15.39 4.88 -6.09
C LEU A 159 16.54 4.33 -5.25
N THR A 160 16.53 3.03 -4.98
CA THR A 160 17.61 2.33 -4.29
C THR A 160 18.88 2.32 -5.15
N ASP A 161 18.78 1.94 -6.42
CA ASP A 161 19.91 1.91 -7.35
C ASP A 161 20.44 3.32 -7.61
N LEU A 162 19.57 4.33 -7.74
CA LEU A 162 19.96 5.73 -7.89
C LEU A 162 20.77 6.22 -6.67
N ARG A 163 20.31 5.94 -5.45
CA ARG A 163 21.03 6.29 -4.22
C ARG A 163 22.41 5.63 -4.14
N HIS A 164 22.51 4.40 -4.64
CA HIS A 164 23.75 3.62 -4.62
C HIS A 164 24.60 3.78 -5.89
N GLN A 165 24.30 4.74 -6.76
CA GLN A 165 24.99 4.98 -8.04
C GLN A 165 25.04 3.74 -8.96
N ARG A 166 24.02 2.88 -8.88
CA ARG A 166 23.83 1.68 -9.71
C ARG A 166 22.79 1.88 -10.83
N ALA A 167 22.11 3.03 -10.86
CA ALA A 167 21.20 3.39 -11.94
C ALA A 167 21.96 4.22 -12.98
N ASP A 168 22.39 3.58 -14.06
CA ASP A 168 22.97 4.24 -15.23
C ASP A 168 21.89 4.48 -16.32
N GLY A 169 22.33 4.91 -17.50
CA GLY A 169 21.45 5.18 -18.65
C GLY A 169 20.62 3.99 -19.11
N ASP A 170 21.03 2.75 -18.80
CA ASP A 170 20.36 1.52 -19.23
C ASP A 170 19.53 0.85 -18.11
N TRP A 171 19.24 1.60 -17.03
CA TRP A 171 18.47 1.08 -15.90
C TRP A 171 17.13 0.45 -16.30
N LYS A 172 16.47 0.96 -17.36
CA LYS A 172 15.22 0.39 -17.86
C LYS A 172 15.41 -1.02 -18.41
N ALA A 173 16.50 -1.29 -19.14
CA ALA A 173 16.80 -2.64 -19.63
C ALA A 173 17.18 -3.56 -18.46
N LEU A 174 18.01 -3.10 -17.53
CA LEU A 174 18.34 -3.84 -16.31
C LEU A 174 17.08 -4.25 -15.54
N ARG A 175 16.15 -3.31 -15.34
CA ARG A 175 14.88 -3.56 -14.66
C ARG A 175 14.04 -4.60 -15.40
N LYS A 176 13.93 -4.49 -16.74
CA LYS A 176 13.20 -5.47 -17.55
C LYS A 176 13.84 -6.86 -17.48
N ALA A 177 15.18 -6.95 -17.57
CA ALA A 177 15.90 -8.22 -17.49
C ALA A 177 15.73 -8.90 -16.14
N LYS A 178 15.87 -8.14 -15.03
CA LYS A 178 15.65 -8.67 -13.66
C LYS A 178 14.20 -9.07 -13.43
N ALA A 179 13.23 -8.26 -13.87
CA ALA A 179 11.81 -8.60 -13.76
C ALA A 179 11.46 -9.86 -14.57
N LYS A 180 12.00 -10.00 -15.79
CA LYS A 180 11.83 -11.20 -16.61
C LYS A 180 12.41 -12.45 -15.93
N SER A 181 13.65 -12.37 -15.44
CA SER A 181 14.30 -13.45 -14.67
C SER A 181 13.47 -13.87 -13.45
N ALA A 182 12.95 -12.88 -12.70
CA ALA A 182 12.06 -13.14 -11.58
C ALA A 182 10.79 -13.87 -12.02
N LEU A 183 10.08 -13.36 -13.04
CA LEU A 183 8.85 -13.96 -13.55
C LEU A 183 9.06 -15.39 -14.06
N GLU A 184 10.14 -15.66 -14.80
CA GLU A 184 10.48 -17.02 -15.26
C GLU A 184 10.72 -17.98 -14.09
N THR A 185 11.39 -17.50 -13.05
CA THR A 185 11.62 -18.30 -11.84
C THR A 185 10.30 -18.51 -11.08
N LEU A 186 9.48 -17.47 -10.93
CA LEU A 186 8.18 -17.53 -10.26
C LEU A 186 7.19 -18.47 -10.98
N ALA A 187 7.22 -18.51 -12.32
CA ALA A 187 6.39 -19.39 -13.13
C ALA A 187 6.66 -20.88 -12.87
N ARG A 188 7.90 -21.23 -12.52
CA ARG A 188 8.29 -22.61 -12.17
C ARG A 188 7.84 -23.02 -10.76
N ILE A 189 7.45 -22.06 -9.92
CA ILE A 189 6.95 -22.32 -8.58
C ILE A 189 5.46 -22.66 -8.69
N ALA A 190 5.15 -23.95 -8.52
CA ALA A 190 3.78 -24.44 -8.51
C ALA A 190 2.94 -23.65 -7.48
N PRO A 191 1.67 -23.34 -7.78
CA PRO A 191 0.75 -22.86 -6.77
C PRO A 191 0.73 -23.87 -5.62
N VAL A 192 0.89 -23.38 -4.38
CA VAL A 192 0.65 -24.23 -3.23
C VAL A 192 -0.82 -24.61 -3.32
N ARG A 193 -1.09 -25.91 -3.53
CA ARG A 193 -2.47 -26.42 -3.50
C ARG A 193 -3.07 -25.91 -2.20
N ALA A 194 -4.17 -25.17 -2.30
CA ALA A 194 -4.95 -24.80 -1.13
C ALA A 194 -5.25 -26.11 -0.41
N ALA A 195 -4.55 -26.35 0.70
CA ALA A 195 -4.79 -27.50 1.53
C ALA A 195 -6.28 -27.48 1.86
N GLU A 196 -6.88 -28.63 1.59
CA GLU A 196 -8.26 -29.02 1.81
C GLU A 196 -8.99 -28.11 2.80
N ARG A 197 -10.12 -27.57 2.35
CA ARG A 197 -11.20 -27.14 3.23
C ARG A 197 -11.66 -28.35 4.06
N GLN A 198 -10.93 -28.66 5.12
CA GLN A 198 -11.37 -29.53 6.20
C GLN A 198 -11.40 -28.70 7.48
N LEU A 199 -12.58 -28.19 7.76
CA LEU A 199 -13.18 -27.89 9.06
C LEU A 199 -14.67 -27.69 8.67
N SER A 200 -15.53 -28.71 8.62
CA SER A 200 -15.94 -29.59 9.73
C SER A 200 -16.15 -28.80 11.02
N ARG A 201 -17.19 -27.95 11.05
CA ARG A 201 -18.34 -28.01 11.98
C ARG A 201 -19.23 -26.78 11.80
#